data_AF-A0A4Q4IY26-F1
#
_entry.id   AF-A0A4Q4IY26-F1
#
_cell.length_a   1.000
_cell.length_b   1.000
_cell.length_c   1.000
_cell.angle_alpha   90.00
_cell.angle_beta   90.00
_cell.angle_gamma   90.00
#
_symmetry.space_group_name_H-M   'P 1'
#
loop_
_entity.id
_entity.type
_entity.pdbx_description
1 polymer ?
#
loop_
_entity_poly.entity_id
_entity_poly.type
_entity_poly.pdbx_seq_one_letter_code
_entity_poly.pdbx_strand_id
1 'polypeptide(L)'
;MVKLPGQTKTAALVISDDEIRAAFRQATLNHLADVHGLKPVYRSDLQSEKAFKAAQADMPLIAVWNEHQRPEGLAFSLSVNMLLVKAALGEYMEELDPWFNEECARIVADFKDLTYNTIVQTATETGWTPSAICAALAGKPNA
;
A
#
# COMPACT_ATOMS: atom_id res chain seq x y z
N MET A 1 34.38 -52.91 -7.15
CA MET A 1 33.32 -52.00 -6.65
C MET A 1 33.85 -50.58 -6.71
N VAL A 2 33.28 -49.75 -7.58
CA VAL A 2 33.69 -48.37 -7.83
C VAL A 2 33.09 -47.47 -6.74
N LYS A 3 33.92 -46.66 -6.07
CA LYS A 3 33.47 -45.55 -5.22
C LYS A 3 33.10 -44.37 -6.13
N LEU A 4 31.86 -43.90 -6.05
CA LEU A 4 31.44 -42.66 -6.70
C LEU A 4 31.61 -41.48 -5.73
N PRO A 5 32.30 -40.40 -6.13
CA PRO A 5 32.34 -39.15 -5.39
C PRO A 5 31.13 -38.28 -5.78
N GLY A 6 30.58 -37.56 -4.82
CA GLY A 6 29.55 -36.55 -5.10
C GLY A 6 28.25 -36.74 -4.31
N GLN A 7 28.31 -36.76 -2.99
CA GLN A 7 27.19 -36.23 -2.22
C GLN A 7 27.34 -34.71 -2.19
N THR A 8 26.89 -34.04 -3.26
CA THR A 8 26.41 -32.66 -3.13
C THR A 8 25.21 -32.73 -2.20
N LYS A 9 25.43 -32.47 -0.92
CA LYS A 9 24.37 -32.05 0.00
C LYS A 9 23.76 -30.81 -0.65
N THR A 10 22.61 -30.95 -1.28
CA THR A 10 21.76 -29.82 -1.59
C THR A 10 21.41 -29.20 -0.24
N ALA A 11 22.09 -28.12 0.13
CA ALA A 11 21.67 -27.31 1.27
C ALA A 11 20.26 -26.83 0.90
N ALA A 12 19.24 -27.38 1.57
CA ALA A 12 17.91 -26.82 1.48
C ALA A 12 18.04 -25.36 1.93
N LEU A 13 17.71 -24.42 1.06
CA LEU A 13 17.57 -23.02 1.44
C LEU A 13 16.49 -22.97 2.52
N VAL A 14 16.90 -22.78 3.77
CA VAL A 14 15.98 -22.50 4.87
C VAL A 14 15.68 -21.01 4.77
N ILE A 15 14.63 -20.68 4.04
CA ILE A 15 14.08 -19.33 4.02
C ILE A 15 13.38 -19.12 5.37
N SER A 16 13.69 -18.01 6.03
CA SER A 16 13.05 -17.63 7.28
C SER A 16 11.61 -17.15 7.06
N ASP A 17 10.75 -17.30 8.08
CA ASP A 17 9.37 -16.79 8.03
C ASP A 17 9.33 -15.30 7.70
N ASP A 18 10.30 -14.51 8.17
CA ASP A 18 10.39 -13.08 7.89
C ASP A 18 10.70 -12.78 6.41
N GLU A 19 11.54 -13.60 5.77
CA GLU A 19 11.82 -13.49 4.33
C GLU A 19 10.60 -13.88 3.49
N ILE A 20 9.85 -14.90 3.90
CA ILE A 20 8.60 -15.30 3.24
C ILE A 20 7.56 -14.18 3.37
N ARG A 21 7.37 -13.64 4.58
CA ARG A 21 6.45 -12.52 4.84
C ARG A 21 6.83 -11.29 4.03
N ALA A 22 8.12 -10.96 3.95
CA ALA A 22 8.61 -9.87 3.13
C ALA A 22 8.33 -10.09 1.63
N ALA A 23 8.53 -11.31 1.13
CA ALA A 23 8.21 -11.64 -0.26
C ALA A 23 6.71 -11.50 -0.55
N PHE A 24 5.84 -11.98 0.35
CA PHE A 24 4.38 -11.83 0.21
C PHE A 24 3.93 -10.37 0.25
N ARG A 25 4.49 -9.55 1.15
CA ARG A 25 4.23 -8.10 1.15
C ARG A 25 4.63 -7.47 -0.17
N GLN A 26 5.83 -7.76 -0.67
CA GLN A 26 6.30 -7.18 -1.93
C GLN A 26 5.43 -7.61 -3.12
N ALA A 27 5.05 -8.89 -3.18
CA ALA A 27 4.16 -9.41 -4.21
C ALA A 27 2.77 -8.74 -4.15
N THR A 28 2.25 -8.53 -2.94
CA THR A 28 0.97 -7.84 -2.71
C THR A 28 1.04 -6.38 -3.14
N LEU A 29 2.11 -5.66 -2.78
CA LEU A 29 2.32 -4.27 -3.19
C LEU A 29 2.40 -4.13 -4.72
N ASN A 30 3.12 -5.05 -5.38
CA ASN A 30 3.21 -5.07 -6.85
C ASN A 30 1.84 -5.33 -7.49
N HIS A 31 1.11 -6.33 -6.99
CA HIS A 31 -0.25 -6.63 -7.47
C HIS A 31 -1.19 -5.42 -7.33
N LEU A 32 -1.18 -4.76 -6.17
CA LEU A 32 -1.99 -3.57 -5.93
C LEU A 32 -1.60 -2.40 -6.85
N ALA A 33 -0.30 -2.23 -7.11
CA ALA A 33 0.20 -1.23 -8.05
C ALA A 33 -0.28 -1.50 -9.48
N ASP A 34 -0.23 -2.75 -9.94
CA ASP A 34 -0.62 -3.15 -11.28
C ASP A 34 -2.14 -3.02 -11.51
N VAL A 35 -2.95 -3.46 -10.55
CA VAL A 35 -4.42 -3.56 -10.71
C VAL A 35 -5.12 -2.25 -10.39
N HIS A 36 -4.72 -1.58 -9.31
CA HIS A 36 -5.43 -0.39 -8.81
C HIS A 36 -4.68 0.91 -9.06
N GLY A 37 -3.39 0.83 -9.37
CA GLY A 37 -2.50 1.99 -9.38
C GLY A 37 -2.19 2.49 -7.97
N LEU A 38 -1.01 3.08 -7.81
CA LEU A 38 -0.58 3.69 -6.54
C LEU A 38 -0.94 5.18 -6.43
N LYS A 39 -1.74 5.68 -7.37
CA LYS A 39 -2.10 7.11 -7.40
C LYS A 39 -3.15 7.40 -6.34
N PRO A 40 -2.88 8.34 -5.42
CA PRO A 40 -3.90 8.81 -4.51
C PRO A 40 -4.99 9.55 -5.28
N VAL A 41 -6.24 9.37 -4.85
CA VAL A 41 -7.40 10.08 -5.39
C VAL A 41 -7.96 10.99 -4.31
N TYR A 42 -8.16 12.26 -4.66
CA TYR A 42 -8.77 13.21 -3.76
C TYR A 42 -10.29 13.02 -3.69
N ARG A 43 -10.85 12.97 -2.49
CA ARG A 43 -12.28 12.76 -2.22
C ARG A 43 -12.83 13.89 -1.35
N SER A 44 -13.42 14.89 -2.00
CA SER A 44 -14.04 16.03 -1.32
C SER A 44 -15.33 15.67 -0.57
N ASP A 45 -15.95 14.54 -0.92
CA ASP A 45 -17.17 14.03 -0.32
C ASP A 45 -16.95 13.32 1.02
N LEU A 46 -15.71 12.89 1.32
CA LEU A 46 -15.38 12.22 2.57
C LEU A 46 -15.26 13.21 3.74
N GLN A 47 -15.94 12.90 4.83
CA GLN A 47 -15.96 13.69 6.07
C GLN A 47 -15.33 12.96 7.27
N SER A 48 -15.08 11.66 7.15
CA SER A 48 -14.46 10.85 8.21
C SER A 48 -13.91 9.53 7.70
N GLU A 49 -12.98 8.93 8.46
CA GLU A 49 -12.53 7.56 8.25
C GLU A 49 -13.70 6.55 8.35
N LYS A 50 -14.71 6.84 9.18
CA LYS A 50 -15.91 6.01 9.29
C LYS A 50 -16.72 6.02 7.98
N ALA A 51 -16.85 7.17 7.34
CA ALA A 51 -17.51 7.28 6.04
C ALA A 51 -16.74 6.53 4.95
N PHE A 52 -15.41 6.65 4.94
CA PHE A 52 -14.55 5.87 4.04
C PHE A 52 -14.76 4.36 4.20
N LYS A 53 -14.71 3.86 5.45
CA LYS A 53 -14.93 2.43 5.74
C LYS A 53 -16.31 1.93 5.34
N ALA A 54 -17.35 2.75 5.51
CA ALA A 54 -18.72 2.38 5.13
C ALA A 54 -18.91 2.23 3.61
N ALA A 55 -18.13 2.98 2.82
CA ALA A 55 -18.20 2.98 1.36
C ALA A 55 -17.00 2.27 0.70
N GLN A 56 -16.23 1.46 1.45
CA GLN A 56 -14.93 0.95 0.98
C GLN A 56 -15.00 0.18 -0.35
N ALA A 57 -16.12 -0.48 -0.65
CA ALA A 57 -16.30 -1.20 -1.92
C ALA A 57 -16.21 -0.28 -3.15
N ASP A 58 -16.59 0.99 -3.03
CA ASP A 58 -16.60 1.98 -4.11
C ASP A 58 -15.45 2.99 -3.99
N MET A 59 -14.48 2.73 -3.10
CA MET A 59 -13.39 3.64 -2.80
C MET A 59 -12.09 3.22 -3.50
N PRO A 60 -11.26 4.19 -3.92
CA PRO A 60 -9.93 3.91 -4.47
C PRO A 60 -9.04 3.24 -3.42
N LEU A 61 -7.93 2.64 -3.87
CA LEU A 61 -6.94 2.05 -2.96
C LEU A 61 -6.43 3.08 -1.94
N ILE A 62 -6.15 4.30 -2.40
CA ILE A 62 -5.64 5.40 -1.58
C ILE A 62 -6.55 6.63 -1.77
N ALA A 63 -7.19 7.07 -0.70
CA ALA A 63 -8.04 8.26 -0.68
C ALA A 63 -7.44 9.37 0.17
N VAL A 64 -7.26 10.54 -0.42
CA VAL A 64 -6.85 11.78 0.26
C VAL A 64 -8.07 12.65 0.44
N TRP A 65 -8.27 13.22 1.63
CA TRP A 65 -9.46 14.01 1.92
C TRP A 65 -9.23 15.03 3.05
N ASN A 66 -10.23 15.88 3.31
CA ASN A 66 -10.20 16.87 4.39
C ASN A 66 -8.94 17.75 4.40
N GLU A 67 -8.59 18.29 3.23
CA GLU A 67 -7.48 19.24 3.12
C GLU A 67 -7.86 20.60 3.74
N HIS A 68 -6.95 21.19 4.50
CA HIS A 68 -7.13 22.53 5.03
C HIS A 68 -5.78 23.18 5.34
N GLN A 69 -5.70 24.49 5.10
CA GLN A 69 -4.53 25.28 5.44
C GLN A 69 -4.53 25.57 6.95
N ARG A 70 -3.40 25.31 7.61
CA ARG A 70 -3.14 25.69 9.00
C ARG A 70 -1.94 26.65 9.07
N PRO A 71 -1.77 27.39 10.19
CA PRO A 71 -0.60 28.24 10.41
C PRO A 71 0.73 27.49 10.29
N GLU A 72 0.77 26.25 10.76
CA GLU A 72 1.93 25.36 10.73
C GLU A 72 2.15 24.64 9.38
N GLY A 73 1.22 24.79 8.43
CA GLY A 73 1.30 24.17 7.12
C GLY A 73 -0.02 23.54 6.65
N LEU A 74 0.10 22.72 5.63
CA LEU A 74 -1.02 22.05 4.99
C LEU A 74 -1.36 20.76 5.76
N ALA A 75 -2.62 20.61 6.17
CA ALA A 75 -3.11 19.40 6.81
C ALA A 75 -4.11 18.67 5.89
N PHE A 76 -4.07 17.35 5.90
CA PHE A 76 -5.00 16.50 5.17
C PHE A 76 -5.15 15.15 5.88
N SER A 77 -6.16 14.40 5.49
CA SER A 77 -6.43 13.04 5.95
C SER A 77 -6.20 12.03 4.82
N LEU A 78 -5.84 10.81 5.21
CA LEU A 78 -5.50 9.74 4.29
C LEU A 78 -6.10 8.41 4.75
N SER A 79 -6.76 7.73 3.84
CA SER A 79 -7.38 6.42 4.07
C SER A 79 -6.91 5.42 3.00
N VAL A 80 -6.72 4.17 3.41
CA VAL A 80 -6.32 3.07 2.52
C VAL A 80 -7.40 2.00 2.54
N ASN A 81 -7.77 1.50 1.37
CA ASN A 81 -8.84 0.53 1.22
C ASN A 81 -8.39 -0.86 1.70
N MET A 82 -8.81 -1.22 2.91
CA MET A 82 -8.46 -2.49 3.54
C MET A 82 -9.05 -3.69 2.79
N LEU A 83 -10.22 -3.56 2.16
CA LEU A 83 -10.80 -4.66 1.38
C LEU A 83 -9.90 -5.05 0.20
N LEU A 84 -9.35 -4.06 -0.51
CA LEU A 84 -8.44 -4.32 -1.63
C LEU A 84 -7.11 -4.92 -1.15
N VAL A 85 -6.56 -4.43 -0.05
CA VAL A 85 -5.34 -4.99 0.55
C VAL A 85 -5.53 -6.44 0.95
N LYS A 86 -6.64 -6.76 1.63
CA LYS A 86 -6.97 -8.13 2.03
C LYS A 86 -7.14 -9.05 0.83
N ALA A 87 -7.90 -8.62 -0.17
CA ALA A 87 -8.10 -9.41 -1.39
C ALA A 87 -6.76 -9.71 -2.08
N ALA A 88 -5.89 -8.70 -2.22
CA ALA A 88 -4.59 -8.87 -2.85
C ALA A 88 -3.63 -9.76 -2.04
N LEU A 89 -3.61 -9.62 -0.70
CA LEU A 89 -2.79 -10.49 0.16
C LEU A 89 -3.31 -11.94 0.15
N GLY A 90 -4.62 -12.12 0.03
CA GLY A 90 -5.30 -13.42 -0.07
C GLY A 90 -4.84 -14.30 -1.23
N GLU A 91 -4.23 -13.71 -2.27
CA GLU A 91 -3.63 -14.44 -3.38
C GLU A 91 -2.32 -15.17 -2.98
N TYR A 92 -1.71 -14.79 -1.86
CA TYR A 92 -0.40 -15.29 -1.41
C TYR A 92 -0.41 -15.88 0.00
N MET A 93 -1.36 -15.48 0.86
CA MET A 93 -1.46 -15.88 2.26
C MET A 93 -2.93 -16.13 2.61
N GLU A 94 -3.23 -17.20 3.34
CA GLU A 94 -4.61 -17.51 3.73
C GLU A 94 -5.09 -16.54 4.82
N GLU A 95 -6.37 -16.18 4.83
CA GLU A 95 -6.91 -15.28 5.87
C GLU A 95 -6.82 -15.87 7.29
N LEU A 96 -6.71 -17.20 7.38
CA LEU A 96 -6.56 -17.93 8.65
C LEU A 96 -5.10 -17.97 9.13
N ASP A 97 -4.14 -17.53 8.31
CA ASP A 97 -2.75 -17.45 8.74
C ASP A 97 -2.62 -16.44 9.89
N PRO A 98 -1.90 -16.78 10.97
CA PRO A 98 -1.77 -15.89 12.15
C PRO A 98 -1.21 -14.49 11.82
N TRP A 99 -0.45 -14.38 10.73
CA TRP A 99 0.18 -13.13 10.31
C TRP A 99 -0.70 -12.27 9.39
N PHE A 100 -1.78 -12.82 8.82
CA PHE A 100 -2.54 -12.17 7.74
C PHE A 100 -2.99 -10.74 8.09
N ASN A 101 -3.59 -10.57 9.28
CA ASN A 101 -4.04 -9.25 9.73
C ASN A 101 -2.88 -8.31 10.07
N GLU A 102 -1.75 -8.84 10.55
CA GLU A 102 -0.54 -8.05 10.82
C GLU A 102 0.05 -7.52 9.51
N GLU A 103 0.16 -8.38 8.49
CA GLU A 103 0.68 -8.01 7.17
C GLU A 103 -0.25 -7.03 6.45
N CYS A 104 -1.57 -7.21 6.53
CA CYS A 104 -2.53 -6.21 6.05
C CYS A 104 -2.31 -4.84 6.71
N ALA A 105 -2.14 -4.82 8.04
CA ALA A 105 -1.91 -3.58 8.78
C ALA A 105 -0.58 -2.93 8.39
N ARG A 106 0.47 -3.73 8.18
CA ARG A 106 1.79 -3.27 7.73
C ARG A 106 1.71 -2.63 6.34
N ILE A 107 1.10 -3.32 5.38
CA ILE A 107 0.90 -2.81 4.01
C ILE A 107 0.11 -1.51 4.03
N VAL A 108 -0.95 -1.42 4.84
CA VAL A 108 -1.73 -0.18 4.99
C VAL A 108 -0.89 0.95 5.59
N ALA A 109 -0.05 0.67 6.58
CA ALA A 109 0.86 1.67 7.15
C ALA A 109 1.89 2.14 6.12
N ASP A 110 2.49 1.22 5.37
CA ASP A 110 3.48 1.54 4.33
C ASP A 110 2.87 2.44 3.25
N PHE A 111 1.65 2.16 2.79
CA PHE A 111 0.95 3.06 1.85
C PHE A 111 0.66 4.43 2.46
N LYS A 112 0.29 4.48 3.74
CA LYS A 112 0.01 5.74 4.41
C LYS A 112 1.26 6.61 4.51
N ASP A 113 2.35 6.04 4.98
CA ASP A 113 3.62 6.74 5.16
C ASP A 113 4.18 7.21 3.82
N LEU A 114 4.22 6.33 2.81
CA LEU A 114 4.70 6.67 1.48
C LEU A 114 3.87 7.79 0.84
N THR A 115 2.54 7.66 0.87
CA THR A 115 1.66 8.66 0.26
C THR A 115 1.75 9.99 1.00
N TYR A 116 1.71 9.97 2.33
CA TYR A 116 1.79 11.18 3.14
C TYR A 116 3.08 11.94 2.85
N ASN A 117 4.23 11.26 2.92
CA ASN A 117 5.52 11.85 2.65
C ASN A 117 5.61 12.42 1.22
N THR A 118 5.09 11.68 0.24
CA THR A 118 5.08 12.12 -1.16
C THR A 118 4.25 13.39 -1.37
N ILE A 119 3.04 13.45 -0.80
CA ILE A 119 2.17 14.62 -0.90
C ILE A 119 2.80 15.81 -0.19
N VAL A 120 3.31 15.64 1.03
CA VAL A 120 3.95 16.71 1.80
C VAL A 120 5.19 17.25 1.08
N GLN A 121 6.05 16.37 0.57
CA GLN A 121 7.24 16.75 -0.20
C GLN A 121 6.82 17.55 -1.44
N THR A 122 5.88 17.03 -2.23
CA THR A 122 5.41 17.68 -3.45
C THR A 122 4.76 19.04 -3.15
N ALA A 123 3.92 19.11 -2.11
CA ALA A 123 3.29 20.37 -1.69
C ALA A 123 4.33 21.40 -1.26
N THR A 124 5.38 20.97 -0.56
CA THR A 124 6.50 21.84 -0.14
C THR A 124 7.27 22.38 -1.33
N GLU A 125 7.54 21.54 -2.34
CA GLU A 125 8.33 21.92 -3.52
C GLU A 125 7.55 22.76 -4.54
N THR A 126 6.25 22.50 -4.69
CA THR A 126 5.41 23.09 -5.75
C THR A 126 4.44 24.16 -5.25
N GLY A 127 4.18 24.21 -3.94
CA GLY A 127 3.12 25.01 -3.34
C GLY A 127 1.70 24.50 -3.66
N TRP A 128 1.55 23.31 -4.24
CA TRP A 128 0.25 22.75 -4.59
C TRP A 128 -0.48 22.15 -3.38
N THR A 129 -1.81 22.22 -3.41
CA THR A 129 -2.67 21.52 -2.45
C THR A 129 -2.70 20.02 -2.73
N PRO A 130 -3.06 19.18 -1.74
CA PRO A 130 -3.20 17.74 -1.93
C PRO A 130 -4.18 17.39 -3.04
N SER A 131 -5.30 18.13 -3.13
CA SER A 131 -6.29 17.99 -4.21
C SER A 131 -5.68 18.26 -5.59
N ALA A 132 -4.90 19.34 -5.73
CA ALA A 132 -4.23 19.67 -6.98
C ALA A 132 -3.16 18.62 -7.37
N ILE A 133 -2.40 18.11 -6.39
CA ILE A 133 -1.44 17.03 -6.59
C ILE A 133 -2.16 15.77 -7.10
N CYS A 134 -3.23 15.34 -6.43
CA CYS A 134 -4.00 14.17 -6.84
C CYS A 134 -4.58 14.34 -8.25
N ALA A 135 -5.12 15.52 -8.58
CA ALA A 135 -5.64 15.83 -9.91
C ALA A 135 -4.55 15.76 -10.99
N ALA A 136 -3.35 16.29 -10.71
CA ALA A 136 -2.23 16.24 -11.63
C ALA A 136 -1.70 14.80 -11.87
N LEU A 137 -1.78 13.94 -10.86
CA LEU A 137 -1.41 12.52 -10.98
C LEU A 137 -2.44 11.72 -11.78
N ALA A 138 -3.73 12.04 -11.66
CA ALA A 138 -4.82 11.34 -12.36
C ALA A 138 -4.68 11.39 -13.89
N GLY A 139 -4.07 12.45 -14.43
CA GLY A 139 -3.84 12.60 -15.88
C GLY A 139 -2.65 11.81 -16.44
N LYS A 140 -1.85 11.14 -15.60
CA LYS A 140 -0.67 10.37 -16.04
C LYS A 140 -1.06 8.89 -16.22
N PRO A 141 -0.42 8.12 -17.12
CA PRO A 141 -0.52 6.66 -17.13
C PRO A 141 0.06 6.07 -15.84
N ASN A 142 -0.41 4.89 -15.41
CA ASN A 142 0.25 4.17 -14.32
C ASN A 142 1.64 3.77 -14.84
N ALA A 143 2.69 4.24 -14.15
CA ALA A 143 4.07 4.00 -14.54
C ALA A 143 4.49 2.58 -14.17
#